data_AF-E3KCW2-F1
#
_entry.id   AF-E3KCW2-F1
#
_cell.length_a   1.000
_cell.length_b   1.000
_cell.length_c   1.000
_cell.angle_alpha   90.00
_cell.angle_beta   90.00
_cell.angle_gamma   90.00
#
_symmetry.space_group_name_H-M   'P 1'
#
loop_
_entity.id
_entity.type
_entity.pdbx_description
1 polymer ?
#
loop_
_entity_poly.entity_id
_entity_poly.type
_entity_poly.pdbx_seq_one_letter_code
_entity_poly.pdbx_strand_id
1 'polypeptide(L)'
;MDHQIKAIKFIQRSESNLFSTPLEIWDDSDNRWVHRVFEDAVRKGYLGKHIKFDAKGCILADDMGLGKTLTTLSVIQLSSEEASKFSRQQPDVTNLMLTSATLIICPLSTLENWKNEINTHFKRGSLPFKTYYGKEKYTIEFKEIAQVAVVLATYESVSTQMKSSQQVGSSNDGESRKLGLDFSRIKWFRIILDEAHYMKDPKTNRSSVILGLEAERQLCLTGTPLQNQLGDLHSLMKFLRIEPWMENSIWKNCIESPVEMCDPRGIATLQTIMNRISMRRLKTTILSLPQKHETIINLELKTPWNEIYERNHQAFSDQFGKNQTSGQGWNSSSFFAELVDLRQLCNHPALMEKGVGTGKYSWAESSKIVHLMQDLKSFLRSGVQFRAVIFSEFKRFLEM
;
A
#
# COMPACT_ATOMS: atom_id res chain seq x y z
N MET A 1 17.64 -17.89 0.94
CA MET A 1 18.52 -17.16 1.88
C MET A 1 17.94 -17.23 3.29
N ASP A 2 18.77 -17.19 4.33
CA ASP A 2 18.33 -17.41 5.72
C ASP A 2 17.25 -16.43 6.20
N HIS A 3 17.33 -15.17 5.77
CA HIS A 3 16.30 -14.19 6.12
C HIS A 3 14.95 -14.56 5.50
N GLN A 4 14.90 -15.03 4.25
CA GLN A 4 13.63 -15.46 3.65
C GLN A 4 13.01 -16.63 4.42
N ILE A 5 13.83 -17.59 4.86
CA ILE A 5 13.36 -18.72 5.69
C ILE A 5 12.79 -18.22 7.02
N LYS A 6 13.44 -17.25 7.68
CA LYS A 6 12.90 -16.62 8.90
C LYS A 6 11.56 -15.94 8.67
N ALA A 7 11.37 -15.27 7.51
CA ALA A 7 10.09 -14.67 7.17
C ALA A 7 9.00 -15.71 6.88
N ILE A 8 9.33 -16.79 6.17
CA ILE A 8 8.41 -17.92 5.96
C ILE A 8 7.94 -18.46 7.32
N LYS A 9 8.86 -18.73 8.25
CA LYS A 9 8.52 -19.23 9.59
C LYS A 9 7.63 -18.26 10.38
N PHE A 10 7.89 -16.96 10.26
CA PHE A 10 7.06 -15.94 10.90
C PHE A 10 5.64 -15.92 10.34
N ILE A 11 5.49 -15.95 9.01
CA ILE A 11 4.17 -16.02 8.37
C ILE A 11 3.44 -17.30 8.78
N GLN A 12 4.12 -18.46 8.73
CA GLN A 12 3.54 -19.74 9.15
C GLN A 12 3.10 -19.74 10.62
N ARG A 13 3.86 -19.11 11.52
CA ARG A 13 3.45 -18.94 12.93
C ARG A 13 2.17 -18.10 13.01
N SER A 14 2.12 -16.97 12.30
CA SER A 14 0.96 -16.07 12.31
C SER A 14 -0.31 -16.68 11.68
N GLU A 15 -0.14 -17.68 10.81
CA GLU A 15 -1.25 -18.40 10.17
C GLU A 15 -1.63 -19.71 10.87
N SER A 16 -0.94 -20.05 11.96
CA SER A 16 -1.13 -21.31 12.69
C SER A 16 -2.42 -21.30 13.50
N ASN A 17 -3.04 -22.47 13.65
CA ASN A 17 -4.15 -22.67 14.60
C ASN A 17 -3.66 -22.87 16.05
N LEU A 18 -2.37 -23.09 16.25
CA LEU A 18 -1.78 -23.39 17.57
C LEU A 18 -1.50 -22.14 18.39
N PHE A 19 -1.33 -21.00 17.72
CA PHE A 19 -1.00 -19.72 18.35
C PHE A 19 -2.01 -18.68 17.87
N SER A 20 -2.49 -17.85 18.77
CA SER A 20 -3.33 -16.71 18.43
C SER A 20 -2.56 -15.42 18.72
N THR A 21 -2.07 -14.78 17.66
CA THR A 21 -1.42 -13.47 17.77
C THR A 21 -2.32 -12.42 18.40
N PRO A 22 -3.62 -12.30 18.04
CA PRO A 22 -4.54 -11.39 18.72
C PRO A 22 -4.64 -11.66 20.23
N LEU A 23 -4.71 -12.93 20.65
CA LEU A 23 -4.77 -13.30 22.06
C LEU A 23 -3.46 -12.96 22.80
N GLU A 24 -2.31 -13.26 22.19
CA GLU A 24 -1.00 -12.90 22.75
C GLU A 24 -0.85 -11.38 22.95
N ILE A 25 -1.40 -10.57 22.04
CA ILE A 25 -1.43 -9.11 22.19
C ILE A 25 -2.40 -8.74 23.31
N TRP A 26 -3.58 -9.36 23.37
CA TRP A 26 -4.59 -9.04 24.38
C TRP A 26 -4.10 -9.31 25.79
N ASP A 27 -3.44 -10.44 26.01
CA ASP A 27 -2.95 -10.87 27.33
C ASP A 27 -1.64 -10.19 27.76
N ASP A 28 -1.03 -9.38 26.89
CA ASP A 28 0.22 -8.69 27.19
C ASP A 28 0.05 -7.70 28.35
N SER A 29 1.07 -7.61 29.21
CA SER A 29 1.03 -6.76 30.41
C SER A 29 0.80 -5.30 30.10
N ASP A 30 1.30 -4.83 28.95
CA ASP A 30 1.17 -3.44 28.50
C ASP A 30 -0.27 -3.10 28.09
N ASN A 31 -1.12 -4.12 27.85
CA ASN A 31 -2.47 -3.96 27.34
C ASN A 31 -3.56 -4.15 28.41
N ARG A 32 -3.18 -4.42 29.68
CA ARG A 32 -4.13 -4.56 30.80
C ARG A 32 -5.05 -3.35 31.01
N TRP A 33 -4.60 -2.15 30.66
CA TRP A 33 -5.44 -0.96 30.75
C TRP A 33 -6.47 -0.87 29.63
N VAL A 34 -6.19 -1.45 28.45
CA VAL A 34 -7.12 -1.56 27.32
C VAL A 34 -8.31 -2.46 27.70
N HIS A 35 -8.09 -3.49 28.52
CA HIS A 35 -9.17 -4.36 29.04
C HIS A 35 -10.24 -3.52 29.74
N ARG A 36 -9.83 -2.59 30.62
CA ARG A 36 -10.75 -1.71 31.35
C ARG A 36 -11.53 -0.79 30.41
N VAL A 37 -10.88 -0.27 29.35
CA VAL A 37 -11.54 0.57 28.35
C VAL A 37 -12.56 -0.24 27.55
N PHE A 38 -12.22 -1.47 27.18
CA PHE A 38 -13.12 -2.38 26.48
C PHE A 38 -14.31 -2.78 27.36
N GLU A 39 -14.08 -3.20 28.60
CA GLU A 39 -15.13 -3.56 29.57
C GLU A 39 -16.10 -2.40 29.83
N ASP A 40 -15.58 -1.16 29.96
CA ASP A 40 -16.43 0.01 30.12
C ASP A 40 -17.27 0.29 28.86
N ALA A 41 -16.70 0.10 27.67
CA ALA A 41 -17.42 0.23 26.41
C ALA A 41 -18.53 -0.84 26.26
N VAL A 42 -18.26 -2.08 26.67
CA VAL A 42 -19.25 -3.17 26.71
C VAL A 42 -20.35 -2.87 27.72
N ARG A 43 -19.99 -2.42 28.93
CA ARG A 43 -20.95 -2.05 29.98
C ARG A 43 -21.89 -0.92 29.56
N LYS A 44 -21.37 0.04 28.79
CA LYS A 44 -22.14 1.15 28.22
C LYS A 44 -22.96 0.76 26.98
N GLY A 45 -22.82 -0.48 26.50
CA GLY A 45 -23.55 -1.00 25.34
C GLY A 45 -22.99 -0.54 23.99
N TYR A 46 -21.78 0.00 23.94
CA TYR A 46 -21.14 0.44 22.68
C TYR A 46 -20.47 -0.69 21.92
N LEU A 47 -20.09 -1.78 22.59
CA LEU A 47 -19.43 -2.94 22.00
C LEU A 47 -20.09 -4.24 22.45
N GLY A 48 -19.99 -5.27 21.60
CA GLY A 48 -20.37 -6.62 21.96
C GLY A 48 -19.42 -7.21 23.01
N LYS A 49 -19.94 -8.12 23.86
CA LYS A 49 -19.15 -8.74 24.93
C LYS A 49 -18.11 -9.75 24.43
N HIS A 50 -18.30 -10.30 23.23
CA HIS A 50 -17.45 -11.36 22.70
C HIS A 50 -16.37 -10.81 21.79
N ILE A 51 -15.11 -11.07 22.16
CA ILE A 51 -13.95 -10.88 21.30
C ILE A 51 -13.58 -12.22 20.67
N LYS A 52 -13.30 -12.23 19.37
CA LYS A 52 -12.77 -13.39 18.65
C LYS A 52 -11.28 -13.19 18.38
N PHE A 53 -10.48 -14.14 18.88
CA PHE A 53 -9.04 -14.16 18.67
C PHE A 53 -8.62 -15.21 17.63
N ASP A 54 -9.37 -15.30 16.52
CA ASP A 54 -9.16 -16.28 15.44
C ASP A 54 -8.44 -15.70 14.22
N ALA A 55 -8.14 -14.41 14.22
CA ALA A 55 -7.46 -13.75 13.12
C ALA A 55 -6.06 -14.33 12.86
N LYS A 56 -5.81 -14.65 11.60
CA LYS A 56 -4.58 -15.28 11.10
C LYS A 56 -3.93 -14.38 10.07
N GLY A 57 -2.77 -13.85 10.39
CA GLY A 57 -2.13 -12.91 9.52
C GLY A 57 -1.04 -12.08 10.14
N CYS A 58 -0.29 -11.40 9.29
CA CYS A 58 0.79 -10.52 9.73
C CYS A 58 1.11 -9.45 8.68
N ILE A 59 2.03 -8.56 9.05
CA ILE A 59 2.60 -7.52 8.20
C ILE A 59 4.06 -7.87 7.95
N LEU A 60 4.41 -8.19 6.70
CA LEU A 60 5.79 -8.29 6.27
C LEU A 60 6.29 -6.91 5.85
N ALA A 61 6.90 -6.22 6.79
CA ALA A 61 7.37 -4.84 6.73
C ALA A 61 8.84 -4.70 6.26
N ASP A 62 9.39 -5.72 5.60
CA ASP A 62 10.77 -5.73 5.13
C ASP A 62 11.07 -4.64 4.09
N ASP A 63 12.30 -4.11 4.11
CA ASP A 63 12.79 -3.19 3.08
C ASP A 63 12.62 -3.77 1.66
N MET A 64 12.34 -2.89 0.70
CA MET A 64 12.12 -3.26 -0.71
C MET A 64 13.34 -3.99 -1.29
N GLY A 65 13.18 -5.20 -1.83
CA GLY A 65 14.31 -5.95 -2.41
C GLY A 65 14.89 -7.04 -1.50
N LEU A 66 14.34 -7.26 -0.31
CA LEU A 66 14.66 -8.44 0.51
C LEU A 66 13.95 -9.74 0.04
N GLY A 67 13.22 -9.69 -1.08
CA GLY A 67 12.57 -10.85 -1.69
C GLY A 67 11.24 -11.24 -1.05
N LYS A 68 10.42 -10.24 -0.68
CA LYS A 68 9.06 -10.45 -0.14
C LYS A 68 8.20 -11.30 -1.08
N THR A 69 8.22 -11.01 -2.38
CA THR A 69 7.44 -11.73 -3.41
C THR A 69 7.73 -13.23 -3.41
N LEU A 70 9.00 -13.63 -3.56
CA LEU A 70 9.39 -15.03 -3.53
C LEU A 70 9.08 -15.71 -2.19
N THR A 71 9.29 -15.01 -1.07
CA THR A 71 8.94 -15.49 0.27
C THR A 71 7.45 -15.83 0.35
N THR A 72 6.61 -14.92 -0.13
CA THR A 72 5.16 -15.08 -0.14
C THR A 72 4.70 -16.20 -1.08
N LEU A 73 5.23 -16.28 -2.30
CA LEU A 73 4.91 -17.40 -3.21
C LEU A 73 5.31 -18.76 -2.61
N SER A 74 6.44 -18.81 -1.89
CA SER A 74 6.87 -20.02 -1.18
C SER A 74 5.88 -20.42 -0.08
N VAL A 75 5.37 -19.45 0.70
CA VAL A 75 4.32 -19.70 1.71
C VAL A 75 3.05 -20.23 1.06
N ILE A 76 2.61 -19.66 -0.07
CA ILE A 76 1.43 -20.14 -0.80
C ILE A 76 1.60 -21.62 -1.16
N GLN A 77 2.75 -21.98 -1.76
CA GLN A 77 3.04 -23.37 -2.12
C GLN A 77 3.06 -24.31 -0.90
N LEU A 78 3.71 -23.90 0.19
CA LEU A 78 3.82 -24.68 1.43
C LEU A 78 2.47 -24.93 2.11
N SER A 79 1.52 -24.01 1.95
CA SER A 79 0.16 -24.11 2.53
C SER A 79 -0.89 -24.71 1.60
N SER A 80 -0.49 -25.23 0.44
CA SER A 80 -1.42 -25.72 -0.61
C SER A 80 -2.34 -26.86 -0.16
N GLU A 81 -1.86 -27.76 0.71
CA GLU A 81 -2.69 -28.84 1.28
C GLU A 81 -3.76 -28.31 2.23
N GLU A 82 -3.40 -27.33 3.08
CA GLU A 82 -4.34 -26.66 4.00
C GLU A 82 -5.40 -25.90 3.21
N ALA A 83 -4.98 -25.20 2.16
CA ALA A 83 -5.86 -24.49 1.25
C ALA A 83 -6.87 -25.43 0.57
N SER A 84 -6.41 -26.61 0.14
CA SER A 84 -7.26 -27.63 -0.48
C SER A 84 -8.25 -28.25 0.50
N LYS A 85 -7.87 -28.40 1.78
CA LYS A 85 -8.79 -28.84 2.84
C LYS A 85 -9.85 -27.78 3.11
N PHE A 86 -9.46 -26.50 3.17
CA PHE A 86 -10.36 -25.37 3.37
C PHE A 86 -11.44 -25.29 2.29
N SER A 87 -11.08 -25.41 1.01
CA SER A 87 -12.06 -25.32 -0.09
C SER A 87 -13.06 -26.48 -0.16
N ARG A 88 -12.83 -27.57 0.58
CA ARG A 88 -13.72 -28.74 0.65
C ARG A 88 -14.64 -28.70 1.88
N GLN A 89 -14.46 -27.75 2.78
CA GLN A 89 -15.34 -27.59 3.93
C GLN A 89 -16.75 -27.21 3.45
N GLN A 90 -17.77 -27.62 4.21
CA GLN A 90 -19.13 -27.18 3.91
C GLN A 90 -19.22 -25.65 4.04
N PRO A 91 -20.02 -24.99 3.19
CA PRO A 91 -20.28 -23.56 3.34
C PRO A 91 -20.76 -23.27 4.76
N ASP A 92 -20.18 -22.24 5.38
CA ASP A 92 -20.66 -21.73 6.65
C ASP A 92 -22.10 -21.16 6.48
N VAL A 93 -22.74 -20.77 7.57
CA VAL A 93 -24.10 -20.20 7.62
C VAL A 93 -24.29 -19.04 6.63
N THR A 94 -23.20 -18.39 6.22
CA THR A 94 -23.15 -17.26 5.29
C THR A 94 -23.29 -17.64 3.80
N ASN A 95 -23.38 -18.93 3.43
CA ASN A 95 -23.51 -19.41 2.04
C ASN A 95 -22.39 -18.90 1.09
N LEU A 96 -21.22 -18.57 1.63
CA LEU A 96 -20.07 -18.14 0.83
C LEU A 96 -19.44 -19.33 0.08
N MET A 97 -18.92 -19.08 -1.11
CA MET A 97 -18.16 -20.06 -1.87
C MET A 97 -16.71 -20.09 -1.37
N LEU A 98 -16.25 -21.21 -0.83
CA LEU A 98 -14.87 -21.36 -0.36
C LEU A 98 -13.92 -21.67 -1.52
N THR A 99 -12.78 -21.00 -1.57
CA THR A 99 -11.73 -21.28 -2.55
C THR A 99 -10.38 -21.51 -1.89
N SER A 100 -9.59 -22.44 -2.44
CA SER A 100 -8.20 -22.69 -2.06
C SER A 100 -7.25 -21.63 -2.62
N ALA A 101 -7.73 -20.81 -3.56
CA ALA A 101 -6.93 -19.78 -4.20
C ALA A 101 -6.50 -18.69 -3.20
N THR A 102 -5.28 -18.20 -3.38
CA THR A 102 -4.78 -17.00 -2.74
C THR A 102 -5.00 -15.80 -3.65
N LEU A 103 -5.73 -14.80 -3.17
CA LEU A 103 -5.93 -13.53 -3.88
C LEU A 103 -4.80 -12.56 -3.55
N ILE A 104 -4.04 -12.13 -4.55
CA ILE A 104 -2.99 -11.12 -4.41
C ILE A 104 -3.49 -9.83 -5.05
N ILE A 105 -3.66 -8.79 -4.24
CA ILE A 105 -4.05 -7.45 -4.69
C ILE A 105 -2.78 -6.60 -4.70
N CYS A 106 -2.40 -6.10 -5.87
CA CYS A 106 -1.16 -5.35 -6.06
C CYS A 106 -1.35 -4.08 -6.91
N PRO A 107 -0.43 -3.10 -6.85
CA PRO A 107 -0.39 -2.01 -7.82
C PRO A 107 -0.24 -2.52 -9.24
N LEU A 108 -0.79 -1.79 -10.22
CA LEU A 108 -0.68 -2.18 -11.63
C LEU A 108 0.79 -2.32 -12.09
N SER A 109 1.68 -1.51 -11.54
CA SER A 109 3.11 -1.53 -11.84
C SER A 109 3.82 -2.81 -11.39
N THR A 110 3.33 -3.53 -10.38
CA THR A 110 3.95 -4.76 -9.88
C THR A 110 3.27 -6.02 -10.39
N LEU A 111 2.13 -5.91 -11.07
CA LEU A 111 1.35 -7.05 -11.57
C LEU A 111 2.19 -7.98 -12.47
N GLU A 112 2.90 -7.43 -13.45
CA GLU A 112 3.77 -8.22 -14.35
C GLU A 112 4.96 -8.81 -13.61
N ASN A 113 5.48 -8.11 -12.59
CA ASN A 113 6.56 -8.64 -11.75
C ASN A 113 6.12 -9.91 -11.02
N TRP A 114 4.91 -9.93 -10.45
CA TRP A 114 4.35 -11.13 -9.82
C TRP A 114 4.25 -12.31 -10.80
N LYS A 115 3.79 -12.08 -12.03
CA LYS A 115 3.72 -13.12 -13.07
C LYS A 115 5.11 -13.66 -13.42
N ASN A 116 6.08 -12.78 -13.59
CA ASN A 116 7.45 -13.14 -13.93
C ASN A 116 8.11 -13.96 -12.82
N GLU A 117 7.93 -13.57 -11.56
CA GLU A 117 8.44 -14.29 -10.39
C GLU A 117 7.86 -15.72 -10.30
N ILE A 118 6.56 -15.88 -10.53
CA ILE A 118 5.94 -17.21 -10.58
C ILE A 118 6.55 -18.05 -11.72
N ASN A 119 6.64 -17.50 -12.92
CA ASN A 119 7.16 -18.21 -14.09
C ASN A 119 8.66 -18.52 -13.99
N THR A 120 9.43 -17.71 -13.27
CA THR A 120 10.89 -17.85 -13.12
C THR A 120 11.25 -18.87 -12.05
N HIS A 121 10.54 -18.86 -10.92
CA HIS A 121 10.92 -19.64 -9.74
C HIS A 121 10.14 -20.95 -9.56
N PHE A 122 9.01 -21.13 -10.25
CA PHE A 122 8.17 -22.31 -10.11
C PHE A 122 8.09 -23.10 -11.42
N LYS A 123 8.01 -24.43 -11.31
CA LYS A 123 7.81 -25.30 -12.48
C LYS A 123 6.44 -25.02 -13.09
N ARG A 124 6.32 -25.13 -14.41
CA ARG A 124 5.02 -24.97 -15.09
C ARG A 124 3.97 -25.88 -14.47
N GLY A 125 2.86 -25.28 -14.07
CA GLY A 125 1.72 -25.99 -13.45
C GLY A 125 1.85 -26.27 -11.96
N SER A 126 2.98 -25.98 -11.28
CA SER A 126 3.07 -26.21 -9.83
C SER A 126 2.32 -25.15 -9.01
N LEU A 127 2.28 -23.91 -9.52
CA LEU A 127 1.56 -22.79 -8.93
C LEU A 127 0.69 -22.13 -10.01
N PRO A 128 -0.42 -22.78 -10.45
CA PRO A 128 -1.28 -22.22 -11.49
C PRO A 128 -1.86 -20.89 -11.01
N PHE A 129 -1.85 -19.89 -11.89
CA PHE A 129 -2.34 -18.55 -11.55
C PHE A 129 -3.23 -17.97 -12.65
N LYS A 130 -4.11 -17.05 -12.27
CA LYS A 130 -4.94 -16.29 -13.21
C LYS A 130 -4.90 -14.79 -12.91
N THR A 131 -5.04 -13.97 -13.94
CA THR A 131 -5.01 -12.51 -13.80
C THR A 131 -6.42 -11.96 -13.90
N TYR A 132 -6.87 -11.27 -12.87
CA TYR A 132 -8.13 -10.55 -12.83
C TYR A 132 -7.89 -9.06 -13.14
N TYR A 133 -7.69 -8.75 -14.43
CA TYR A 133 -7.43 -7.40 -14.93
C TYR A 133 -7.92 -7.23 -16.38
N GLY A 134 -8.11 -5.98 -16.81
CA GLY A 134 -8.44 -5.67 -18.20
C GLY A 134 -9.78 -6.26 -18.66
N LYS A 135 -9.83 -6.76 -19.89
CA LYS A 135 -11.04 -7.38 -20.48
C LYS A 135 -11.31 -8.79 -19.95
N GLU A 136 -10.27 -9.52 -19.54
CA GLU A 136 -10.37 -10.89 -19.03
C GLU A 136 -11.21 -10.97 -17.75
N LYS A 137 -11.26 -9.88 -16.98
CA LYS A 137 -12.02 -9.80 -15.73
C LYS A 137 -13.53 -10.02 -15.90
N TYR A 138 -14.08 -9.79 -17.10
CA TYR A 138 -15.50 -9.98 -17.42
C TYR A 138 -15.83 -11.39 -17.91
N THR A 139 -14.82 -12.23 -18.15
CA THR A 139 -14.99 -13.60 -18.64
C THR A 139 -14.62 -14.65 -17.60
N ILE A 140 -13.92 -14.26 -16.52
CA ILE A 140 -13.49 -15.20 -15.48
C ILE A 140 -14.67 -15.63 -14.62
N GLU A 141 -14.88 -16.94 -14.57
CA GLU A 141 -15.89 -17.57 -13.71
C GLU A 141 -15.28 -18.17 -12.43
N PHE A 142 -16.12 -18.42 -11.43
CA PHE A 142 -15.69 -19.03 -10.16
C PHE A 142 -14.98 -20.37 -10.36
N LYS A 143 -15.48 -21.21 -11.29
CA LYS A 143 -14.91 -22.53 -11.58
C LYS A 143 -13.44 -22.46 -11.99
N GLU A 144 -13.06 -21.40 -12.69
CA GLU A 144 -11.68 -21.19 -13.12
C GLU A 144 -10.80 -20.71 -11.95
N ILE A 145 -11.35 -19.89 -11.06
CA ILE A 145 -10.66 -19.46 -9.84
C ILE A 145 -10.43 -20.64 -8.88
N ALA A 146 -11.41 -21.53 -8.76
CA ALA A 146 -11.32 -22.70 -7.89
C ALA A 146 -10.24 -23.72 -8.33
N GLN A 147 -9.73 -23.60 -9.56
CA GLN A 147 -8.70 -24.49 -10.12
C GLN A 147 -7.28 -23.92 -10.02
N VAL A 148 -7.12 -22.67 -9.62
CA VAL A 148 -5.81 -22.00 -9.55
C VAL A 148 -5.35 -21.81 -8.10
N ALA A 149 -4.05 -21.76 -7.89
CA ALA A 149 -3.44 -21.47 -6.59
C ALA A 149 -3.41 -19.96 -6.31
N VAL A 150 -3.27 -19.14 -7.34
CA VAL A 150 -3.11 -17.69 -7.21
C VAL A 150 -4.03 -16.93 -8.16
N VAL A 151 -4.70 -15.91 -7.64
CA VAL A 151 -5.42 -14.91 -8.44
C VAL A 151 -4.72 -13.56 -8.25
N LEU A 152 -4.19 -13.00 -9.34
CA LEU A 152 -3.57 -11.69 -9.33
C LEU A 152 -4.59 -10.63 -9.73
N ALA A 153 -4.85 -9.66 -8.86
CA ALA A 153 -5.76 -8.56 -9.13
C ALA A 153 -5.09 -7.22 -8.83
N THR A 154 -5.61 -6.15 -9.44
CA THR A 154 -5.21 -4.79 -9.07
C THR A 154 -6.20 -4.19 -8.09
N TYR A 155 -5.72 -3.29 -7.24
CA TYR A 155 -6.54 -2.48 -6.34
C TYR A 155 -7.76 -1.85 -7.03
N GLU A 156 -7.57 -1.33 -8.25
CA GLU A 156 -8.65 -0.73 -9.03
C GLU A 156 -9.65 -1.78 -9.52
N SER A 157 -9.17 -2.92 -10.04
CA SER A 157 -10.04 -3.98 -10.57
C SER A 157 -10.99 -4.52 -9.53
N VAL A 158 -10.50 -4.75 -8.30
CA VAL A 158 -11.33 -5.18 -7.16
C VAL A 158 -12.37 -4.11 -6.79
N SER A 159 -11.97 -2.83 -6.73
CA SER A 159 -12.86 -1.73 -6.36
C SER A 159 -14.01 -1.47 -7.33
N THR A 160 -13.84 -1.80 -8.62
CA THR A 160 -14.87 -1.59 -9.66
C THR A 160 -16.03 -2.57 -9.59
N GLN A 161 -15.85 -3.74 -8.95
CA GLN A 161 -16.87 -4.80 -8.93
C GLN A 161 -18.07 -4.47 -8.04
N MET A 162 -17.86 -3.91 -6.85
CA MET A 162 -18.97 -3.69 -5.90
C MET A 162 -19.91 -2.56 -6.32
N LYS A 163 -19.45 -1.62 -7.16
CA LYS A 163 -20.32 -0.59 -7.75
C LYS A 163 -21.41 -1.19 -8.64
N SER A 164 -21.12 -2.28 -9.34
CA SER A 164 -22.11 -2.98 -10.19
C SER A 164 -23.11 -3.81 -9.38
N SER A 165 -22.73 -4.38 -8.24
CA SER A 165 -23.65 -5.20 -7.43
C SER A 165 -24.67 -4.36 -6.64
N GLN A 166 -24.34 -3.12 -6.24
CA GLN A 166 -25.25 -2.24 -5.50
C GLN A 166 -26.30 -1.51 -6.37
N GLN A 167 -26.08 -1.37 -7.69
CA GLN A 167 -27.03 -0.68 -8.59
C GLN A 167 -28.14 -1.58 -9.17
N VAL A 168 -28.14 -2.89 -8.88
CA VAL A 168 -29.17 -3.81 -9.39
C VAL A 168 -30.54 -3.60 -8.73
N GLY A 169 -30.66 -2.71 -7.74
CA GLY A 169 -31.92 -2.37 -7.08
C GLY A 169 -32.75 -1.23 -7.67
N SER A 170 -32.30 -0.49 -8.70
CA SER A 170 -33.02 0.75 -9.10
C SER A 170 -32.92 1.22 -10.56
N SER A 171 -32.66 0.37 -11.55
CA SER A 171 -32.75 0.82 -12.96
C SER A 171 -33.15 -0.29 -13.93
N ASN A 172 -34.33 -0.09 -14.54
CA ASN A 172 -34.94 -0.89 -15.61
C ASN A 172 -34.37 -0.50 -17.00
N ASP A 173 -33.04 -0.48 -17.18
CA ASP A 173 -32.45 -0.28 -18.51
C ASP A 173 -31.63 -1.49 -18.94
N GLY A 174 -32.11 -2.12 -20.03
CA GLY A 174 -31.73 -3.43 -20.55
C GLY A 174 -30.40 -3.50 -21.30
N GLU A 175 -29.31 -3.04 -20.70
CA GLU A 175 -27.97 -3.49 -21.08
C GLU A 175 -27.31 -4.16 -19.86
N SER A 176 -27.43 -5.49 -19.80
CA SER A 176 -26.67 -6.32 -18.86
C SER A 176 -25.18 -6.17 -19.14
N ARG A 177 -24.53 -5.18 -18.52
CA ARG A 177 -23.06 -5.17 -18.36
C ARG A 177 -22.72 -6.54 -17.79
N LYS A 178 -22.01 -7.39 -18.55
CA LYS A 178 -21.57 -8.71 -18.08
C LYS A 178 -20.98 -8.56 -16.68
N LEU A 179 -21.72 -9.01 -15.66
CA LEU A 179 -21.24 -9.01 -14.28
C LEU A 179 -20.06 -9.98 -14.25
N GLY A 180 -18.86 -9.45 -14.05
CA GLY A 180 -17.72 -10.29 -13.70
C GLY A 180 -17.97 -10.98 -12.36
N LEU A 181 -17.08 -11.90 -12.00
CA LEU A 181 -17.13 -12.62 -10.73
C LEU A 181 -17.23 -11.67 -9.51
N ASP A 182 -18.20 -11.90 -8.64
CA ASP A 182 -18.40 -11.12 -7.40
C ASP A 182 -17.54 -11.68 -6.25
N PHE A 183 -16.49 -10.95 -5.88
CA PHE A 183 -15.57 -11.37 -4.83
C PHE A 183 -16.20 -11.37 -3.43
N SER A 184 -17.30 -10.63 -3.20
CA SER A 184 -17.98 -10.59 -1.90
C SER A 184 -18.68 -11.90 -1.55
N ARG A 185 -18.95 -12.75 -2.55
CA ARG A 185 -19.57 -14.08 -2.38
C ARG A 185 -18.55 -15.20 -2.20
N ILE A 186 -17.26 -14.86 -2.16
CA ILE A 186 -16.15 -15.80 -2.10
C ILE A 186 -15.41 -15.63 -0.79
N LYS A 187 -15.25 -16.72 -0.04
CA LYS A 187 -14.32 -16.76 1.09
C LYS A 187 -12.99 -17.33 0.60
N TRP A 188 -11.98 -16.48 0.60
CA TRP A 188 -10.64 -16.83 0.12
C TRP A 188 -9.86 -17.58 1.20
N PHE A 189 -8.99 -18.52 0.79
CA PHE A 189 -8.06 -19.12 1.74
C PHE A 189 -7.06 -18.08 2.27
N ARG A 190 -6.56 -17.23 1.38
CA ARG A 190 -5.65 -16.15 1.75
C ARG A 190 -5.87 -14.92 0.88
N ILE A 191 -5.83 -13.73 1.49
CA ILE A 191 -5.72 -12.45 0.78
C ILE A 191 -4.38 -11.81 1.12
N ILE A 192 -3.65 -11.37 0.10
CA ILE A 192 -2.38 -10.68 0.22
C ILE A 192 -2.53 -9.28 -0.38
N LEU A 193 -2.12 -8.27 0.38
CA LEU A 193 -2.01 -6.90 -0.10
C LEU A 193 -0.54 -6.57 -0.35
N ASP A 194 -0.17 -6.38 -1.61
CA ASP A 194 1.14 -5.86 -1.99
C ASP A 194 1.13 -4.33 -1.99
N GLU A 195 2.18 -3.72 -1.45
CA GLU A 195 2.20 -2.31 -1.10
C GLU A 195 0.95 -1.89 -0.31
N ALA A 196 0.70 -2.58 0.81
CA ALA A 196 -0.50 -2.43 1.64
C ALA A 196 -0.78 -0.98 2.10
N HIS A 197 0.22 -0.10 2.05
CA HIS A 197 0.06 1.34 2.25
C HIS A 197 -0.86 2.00 1.20
N TYR A 198 -1.30 1.32 0.15
CA TYR A 198 -2.38 1.80 -0.73
C TYR A 198 -3.76 1.82 -0.02
N MET A 199 -3.93 1.16 1.14
CA MET A 199 -5.20 1.10 1.88
C MET A 199 -5.47 2.27 2.84
N LYS A 200 -4.66 3.34 2.80
CA LYS A 200 -4.58 4.44 3.81
C LYS A 200 -5.89 4.92 4.44
N ASP A 201 -6.91 5.16 3.61
CA ASP A 201 -8.17 5.72 4.08
C ASP A 201 -9.31 4.71 3.95
N PRO A 202 -9.85 4.19 5.09
CA PRO A 202 -11.01 3.30 5.11
C PRO A 202 -12.25 3.87 4.42
N LYS A 203 -12.37 5.20 4.34
CA LYS A 203 -13.52 5.87 3.70
C LYS A 203 -13.48 5.80 2.19
N THR A 204 -12.31 5.50 1.61
CA THR A 204 -12.24 5.32 0.16
C THR A 204 -13.03 4.08 -0.24
N ASN A 205 -13.77 4.17 -1.34
CA ASN A 205 -14.52 3.03 -1.87
C ASN A 205 -13.63 1.80 -2.04
N ARG A 206 -12.38 2.00 -2.48
CA ARG A 206 -11.39 0.93 -2.60
C ARG A 206 -11.15 0.22 -1.26
N SER A 207 -10.84 0.95 -0.21
CA SER A 207 -10.54 0.35 1.08
C SER A 207 -11.75 -0.35 1.69
N SER A 208 -12.94 0.26 1.60
CA SER A 208 -14.18 -0.36 2.06
C SER A 208 -14.46 -1.70 1.37
N VAL A 209 -14.32 -1.76 0.05
CA VAL A 209 -14.50 -3.00 -0.73
C VAL A 209 -13.52 -4.08 -0.30
N ILE A 210 -12.24 -3.75 -0.15
CA ILE A 210 -11.20 -4.72 0.23
C ILE A 210 -11.38 -5.19 1.68
N LEU A 211 -11.76 -4.31 2.59
CA LEU A 211 -12.06 -4.66 3.99
C LEU A 211 -13.29 -5.57 4.11
N GLY A 212 -14.24 -5.47 3.17
CA GLY A 212 -15.42 -6.35 3.09
C GLY A 212 -15.15 -7.72 2.47
N LEU A 213 -13.93 -8.01 2.00
CA LEU A 213 -13.59 -9.33 1.49
C LEU A 213 -13.41 -10.32 2.64
N GLU A 214 -13.91 -11.53 2.44
CA GLU A 214 -13.83 -12.62 3.41
C GLU A 214 -12.62 -13.52 3.13
N ALA A 215 -11.82 -13.76 4.16
CA ALA A 215 -10.63 -14.60 4.06
C ALA A 215 -10.35 -15.37 5.35
N GLU A 216 -9.73 -16.54 5.21
CA GLU A 216 -9.20 -17.32 6.34
C GLU A 216 -7.85 -16.78 6.83
N ARG A 217 -7.03 -16.22 5.92
CA ARG A 217 -5.70 -15.67 6.21
C ARG A 217 -5.48 -14.34 5.52
N GLN A 218 -4.85 -13.38 6.20
CA GLN A 218 -4.56 -12.06 5.66
C GLN A 218 -3.08 -11.71 5.81
N LEU A 219 -2.45 -11.25 4.72
CA LEU A 219 -1.03 -10.87 4.75
C LEU A 219 -0.84 -9.51 4.09
N CYS A 220 -0.17 -8.61 4.80
CA CYS A 220 0.20 -7.29 4.27
C CYS A 220 1.68 -7.27 3.92
N LEU A 221 2.03 -6.94 2.69
CA LEU A 221 3.39 -6.69 2.25
C LEU A 221 3.56 -5.19 2.04
N THR A 222 4.50 -4.55 2.75
CA THR A 222 4.75 -3.12 2.57
C THR A 222 6.15 -2.77 3.07
N GLY A 223 6.91 -1.94 2.35
CA GLY A 223 8.17 -1.41 2.90
C GLY A 223 7.97 -0.31 3.95
N THR A 224 6.76 0.25 4.00
CA THR A 224 6.41 1.44 4.78
C THR A 224 5.04 1.25 5.43
N PRO A 225 4.94 0.47 6.53
CA PRO A 225 3.65 0.20 7.18
C PRO A 225 3.02 1.44 7.83
N LEU A 226 3.83 2.40 8.23
CA LEU A 226 3.43 3.71 8.78
C LEU A 226 4.05 4.77 7.85
N GLN A 227 3.27 5.31 6.92
CA GLN A 227 3.78 6.31 5.98
C GLN A 227 3.38 7.72 6.38
N ASN A 228 2.11 7.96 6.71
CA ASN A 228 1.62 9.31 6.94
C ASN A 228 1.00 9.51 8.33
N GLN A 229 0.14 8.60 8.79
CA GLN A 229 -0.63 8.77 10.04
C GLN A 229 -0.94 7.41 10.71
N LEU A 230 -1.31 7.43 12.00
CA LEU A 230 -1.75 6.23 12.74
C LEU A 230 -3.01 5.59 12.12
N GLY A 231 -3.83 6.36 11.42
CA GLY A 231 -4.98 5.85 10.66
C GLY A 231 -4.62 4.84 9.56
N ASP A 232 -3.43 4.96 8.97
CA ASP A 232 -2.93 3.99 7.99
C ASP A 232 -2.80 2.60 8.63
N LEU A 233 -2.27 2.56 9.86
CA LEU A 233 -2.11 1.33 10.62
C LEU A 233 -3.45 0.77 11.09
N HIS A 234 -4.40 1.62 11.47
CA HIS A 234 -5.75 1.17 11.82
C HIS A 234 -6.43 0.44 10.67
N SER A 235 -6.26 0.94 9.44
CA SER A 235 -6.75 0.28 8.23
C SER A 235 -6.17 -1.12 8.06
N LEU A 236 -4.89 -1.31 8.38
CA LEU A 236 -4.26 -2.63 8.39
C LEU A 236 -4.78 -3.52 9.52
N MET A 237 -5.07 -2.98 10.71
CA MET A 237 -5.66 -3.75 11.82
C MET A 237 -7.04 -4.29 11.44
N LYS A 238 -7.86 -3.46 10.77
CA LYS A 238 -9.17 -3.87 10.25
C LYS A 238 -9.05 -4.96 9.20
N PHE A 239 -8.11 -4.81 8.26
CA PHE A 239 -7.88 -5.82 7.23
C PHE A 239 -7.43 -7.16 7.82
N LEU A 240 -6.50 -7.12 8.78
CA LEU A 240 -6.03 -8.31 9.50
C LEU A 240 -7.04 -8.84 10.51
N ARG A 241 -8.16 -8.14 10.76
CA ARG A 241 -9.23 -8.50 11.71
C ARG A 241 -8.73 -8.68 13.16
N ILE A 242 -7.80 -7.84 13.59
CA ILE A 242 -7.20 -7.93 14.93
C ILE A 242 -8.14 -7.28 15.95
N GLU A 243 -8.99 -8.07 16.60
CA GLU A 243 -9.89 -7.59 17.67
C GLU A 243 -9.18 -7.46 19.03
N PRO A 244 -9.50 -6.43 19.84
CA PRO A 244 -10.50 -5.38 19.59
C PRO A 244 -9.94 -4.13 18.87
N TRP A 245 -8.69 -4.15 18.39
CA TRP A 245 -8.04 -2.99 17.77
C TRP A 245 -8.61 -2.58 16.41
N MET A 246 -9.40 -3.42 15.77
CA MET A 246 -10.18 -3.03 14.59
C MET A 246 -11.30 -2.03 14.91
N GLU A 247 -11.78 -1.97 16.16
CA GLU A 247 -12.85 -1.07 16.58
C GLU A 247 -12.40 0.38 16.64
N ASN A 248 -13.20 1.29 16.06
CA ASN A 248 -12.85 2.71 15.99
C ASN A 248 -12.70 3.35 17.36
N SER A 249 -13.60 3.03 18.29
CA SER A 249 -13.59 3.59 19.64
C SER A 249 -12.37 3.13 20.43
N ILE A 250 -12.03 1.85 20.34
CA ILE A 250 -10.87 1.27 21.02
C ILE A 250 -9.57 1.82 20.43
N TRP A 251 -9.43 1.85 19.10
CA TRP A 251 -8.26 2.41 18.44
C TRP A 251 -8.03 3.87 18.84
N LYS A 252 -9.08 4.69 18.77
CA LYS A 252 -8.98 6.11 19.08
C LYS A 252 -8.56 6.35 20.54
N ASN A 253 -9.22 5.67 21.48
CA ASN A 253 -8.99 5.87 22.91
C ASN A 253 -7.73 5.20 23.45
N CYS A 254 -7.27 4.11 22.81
CA CYS A 254 -6.15 3.30 23.32
C CYS A 254 -4.84 3.51 22.56
N ILE A 255 -4.90 3.96 21.30
CA ILE A 255 -3.72 4.16 20.45
C ILE A 255 -3.64 5.61 19.99
N GLU A 256 -4.60 6.09 19.21
CA GLU A 256 -4.50 7.37 18.50
C GLU A 256 -4.32 8.56 19.46
N SER A 257 -5.28 8.82 20.34
CA SER A 257 -5.20 9.94 21.27
C SER A 257 -4.05 9.81 22.30
N PRO A 258 -3.80 8.63 22.91
CA PRO A 258 -2.65 8.44 23.78
C PRO A 258 -1.30 8.70 23.08
N VAL A 259 -1.09 8.22 21.86
CA VAL A 259 0.17 8.43 21.13
C VAL A 259 0.34 9.89 20.72
N GLU A 260 -0.73 10.55 20.28
CA GLU A 260 -0.73 12.00 20.00
C GLU A 260 -0.38 12.83 21.24
N MET A 261 -0.83 12.40 22.40
CA MET A 261 -0.52 13.02 23.70
C MET A 261 0.82 12.56 24.30
N CYS A 262 1.60 11.73 23.59
CA CYS A 262 2.85 11.13 24.06
C CYS A 262 2.69 10.33 25.38
N ASP A 263 1.53 9.73 25.61
CA ASP A 263 1.27 8.85 26.76
C ASP A 263 2.06 7.54 26.60
N PRO A 264 2.95 7.19 27.56
CA PRO A 264 3.73 5.97 27.51
C PRO A 264 2.90 4.70 27.34
N ARG A 265 1.67 4.66 27.88
CA ARG A 265 0.78 3.48 27.79
C ARG A 265 0.37 3.20 26.35
N GLY A 266 -0.01 4.24 25.61
CA GLY A 266 -0.39 4.12 24.20
C GLY A 266 0.79 3.72 23.32
N ILE A 267 1.97 4.29 23.59
CA ILE A 267 3.20 3.96 22.86
C ILE A 267 3.60 2.50 23.12
N ALA A 268 3.56 2.04 24.38
CA ALA A 268 3.86 0.66 24.73
C ALA A 268 2.88 -0.33 24.08
N THR A 269 1.58 -0.07 24.17
CA THR A 269 0.55 -0.87 23.48
C THR A 269 0.82 -0.94 21.97
N LEU A 270 1.14 0.19 21.33
CA LEU A 270 1.46 0.24 19.90
C LEU A 270 2.72 -0.58 19.57
N GLN A 271 3.78 -0.47 20.37
CA GLN A 271 5.00 -1.25 20.20
C GLN A 271 4.74 -2.75 20.33
N THR A 272 3.96 -3.16 21.33
CA THR A 272 3.56 -4.55 21.55
C THR A 272 2.77 -5.10 20.38
N ILE A 273 1.78 -4.37 19.87
CA ILE A 273 1.05 -4.75 18.66
C ILE A 273 2.03 -4.96 17.50
N MET A 274 2.85 -3.95 17.20
CA MET A 274 3.76 -3.99 16.05
C MET A 274 4.79 -5.12 16.15
N ASN A 275 5.33 -5.38 17.33
CA ASN A 275 6.29 -6.46 17.57
C ASN A 275 5.68 -7.86 17.34
N ARG A 276 4.38 -8.02 17.56
CA ARG A 276 3.68 -9.30 17.42
C ARG A 276 3.17 -9.54 16.01
N ILE A 277 2.58 -8.52 15.39
CA ILE A 277 1.95 -8.66 14.07
C ILE A 277 2.90 -8.41 12.90
N SER A 278 4.03 -7.75 13.12
CA SER A 278 4.90 -7.32 12.01
C SER A 278 6.32 -7.85 12.12
N MET A 279 6.91 -8.16 10.97
CA MET A 279 8.33 -8.42 10.83
C MET A 279 8.95 -7.35 9.94
N ARG A 280 9.92 -6.59 10.47
CA ARG A 280 10.66 -5.57 9.74
C ARG A 280 12.14 -5.83 9.81
N ARG A 281 12.81 -5.87 8.64
CA ARG A 281 14.26 -5.99 8.55
C ARG A 281 14.81 -5.02 7.51
N LEU A 282 15.97 -4.46 7.82
CA LEU A 282 16.63 -3.47 6.98
C LEU A 282 17.64 -4.13 6.05
N LYS A 283 17.81 -3.56 4.86
CA LYS A 283 18.84 -4.02 3.91
C LYS A 283 20.23 -4.00 4.53
N THR A 284 20.56 -2.94 5.26
CA THR A 284 21.87 -2.75 5.90
C THR A 284 22.18 -3.81 6.95
N THR A 285 21.16 -4.38 7.59
CA THR A 285 21.33 -5.43 8.60
C THR A 285 21.50 -6.82 7.99
N ILE A 286 20.93 -7.06 6.80
CA ILE A 286 20.91 -8.39 6.16
C ILE A 286 21.96 -8.53 5.07
N LEU A 287 22.16 -7.47 4.28
CA LEU A 287 22.99 -7.48 3.08
C LEU A 287 24.24 -6.63 3.34
N SER A 288 25.40 -7.15 2.96
CA SER A 288 26.67 -6.41 2.95
C SER A 288 26.70 -5.47 1.73
N LEU A 289 25.88 -4.42 1.77
CA LEU A 289 25.83 -3.40 0.72
C LEU A 289 26.97 -2.38 0.88
N PRO A 290 27.50 -1.84 -0.24
CA PRO A 290 28.44 -0.73 -0.17
C PRO A 290 27.78 0.51 0.44
N GLN A 291 28.60 1.42 0.99
CA GLN A 291 28.11 2.65 1.59
C GLN A 291 27.34 3.49 0.56
N LYS A 292 26.13 3.93 0.92
CA LYS A 292 25.36 4.88 0.14
C LYS A 292 25.95 6.28 0.36
N HIS A 293 26.43 6.91 -0.71
CA HIS A 293 26.86 8.30 -0.70
C HIS A 293 25.72 9.16 -1.26
N GLU A 294 25.28 10.14 -0.46
CA GLU A 294 24.27 11.12 -0.85
C GLU A 294 24.93 12.49 -0.94
N THR A 295 24.70 13.19 -2.05
CA THR A 295 25.26 14.53 -2.27
C THR A 295 24.17 15.43 -2.79
N ILE A 296 23.95 16.55 -2.12
CA ILE A 296 23.01 17.58 -2.54
C ILE A 296 23.78 18.58 -3.39
N ILE A 297 23.32 18.77 -4.63
CA ILE A 297 23.93 19.71 -5.57
C ILE A 297 23.01 20.92 -5.70
N ASN A 298 23.48 22.06 -5.21
CA ASN A 298 22.78 23.33 -5.34
C ASN A 298 23.14 23.95 -6.69
N LEU A 299 22.12 24.21 -7.51
CA LEU A 299 22.28 24.80 -8.84
C LEU A 299 21.57 26.15 -8.88
N GLU A 300 22.25 27.15 -9.42
CA GLU A 300 21.66 28.46 -9.66
C GLU A 300 20.84 28.44 -10.95
N LEU A 301 19.69 29.11 -10.95
CA LEU A 301 18.90 29.30 -12.16
C LEU A 301 19.60 30.30 -13.08
N LYS A 302 19.62 30.02 -14.38
CA LYS A 302 20.18 30.95 -15.36
C LYS A 302 19.23 32.12 -15.61
N THR A 303 19.77 33.32 -15.83
CA THR A 303 19.02 34.45 -16.39
C THR A 303 18.51 34.09 -17.80
N PRO A 304 17.25 34.42 -18.17
CA PRO A 304 16.29 35.26 -17.46
C PRO A 304 15.39 34.53 -16.44
N TRP A 305 15.48 33.20 -16.34
CA TRP A 305 14.58 32.39 -15.52
C TRP A 305 14.70 32.65 -14.03
N ASN A 306 15.90 32.98 -13.55
CA ASN A 306 16.11 33.38 -12.16
C ASN A 306 15.28 34.62 -11.77
N GLU A 307 15.28 35.64 -12.62
CA GLU A 307 14.53 36.88 -12.37
C GLU A 307 13.01 36.64 -12.38
N ILE A 308 12.56 35.76 -13.27
CA ILE A 308 11.15 35.34 -13.33
C ILE A 308 10.78 34.53 -12.08
N TYR A 309 11.66 33.63 -11.65
CA TYR A 309 11.45 32.84 -10.44
C TYR A 309 11.35 33.73 -9.20
N GLU A 310 12.29 34.66 -9.00
CA GLU A 310 12.28 35.56 -7.84
C GLU A 310 11.04 36.47 -7.84
N ARG A 311 10.64 36.97 -9.01
CA ARG A 311 9.38 37.73 -9.14
C ARG A 311 8.18 36.91 -8.71
N ASN A 312 8.07 35.67 -9.19
CA ASN A 312 6.96 34.77 -8.87
C ASN A 312 6.99 34.34 -7.39
N HIS A 313 8.18 34.11 -6.84
CA HIS A 313 8.38 33.75 -5.43
C HIS A 313 8.01 34.91 -4.51
N GLN A 314 8.37 36.15 -4.87
CA GLN A 314 7.95 37.34 -4.13
C GLN A 314 6.43 37.49 -4.15
N ALA A 315 5.80 37.37 -5.33
CA ALA A 315 4.34 37.43 -5.44
C ALA A 315 3.65 36.33 -4.59
N PHE A 316 4.18 35.10 -4.62
CA PHE A 316 3.71 33.99 -3.79
C PHE A 316 3.86 34.30 -2.30
N SER A 317 4.98 34.87 -1.88
CA SER A 317 5.22 35.28 -0.50
C SER A 317 4.31 36.43 -0.05
N ASP A 318 4.00 37.38 -0.93
CA ASP A 318 3.07 38.47 -0.63
C ASP A 318 1.64 37.93 -0.48
N GLN A 319 1.27 36.95 -1.30
CA GLN A 319 -0.05 36.34 -1.31
C GLN A 319 -0.28 35.34 -0.17
N PHE A 320 0.72 34.53 0.20
CA PHE A 320 0.56 33.42 1.16
C PHE A 320 1.51 33.49 2.37
N GLY A 321 2.33 34.53 2.48
CA GLY A 321 3.27 34.72 3.58
C GLY A 321 2.60 35.08 4.91
N LYS A 322 3.42 35.16 5.96
CA LYS A 322 2.99 35.38 7.35
C LYS A 322 2.29 36.73 7.61
N ASN A 323 2.25 37.63 6.64
CA ASN A 323 1.69 38.98 6.77
C ASN A 323 0.20 39.08 6.40
N GLN A 324 -0.49 37.96 6.16
CA GLN A 324 -1.95 38.01 6.05
C GLN A 324 -2.57 38.43 7.39
N THR A 325 -3.35 39.52 7.37
CA THR A 325 -4.27 39.86 8.45
C THR A 325 -5.17 38.66 8.75
N SER A 326 -5.19 38.25 10.02
CA SER A 326 -5.62 36.97 10.60
C SER A 326 -7.09 36.53 10.38
N GLY A 327 -7.75 36.88 9.27
CA GLY A 327 -9.17 36.65 9.04
C GLY A 327 -9.59 36.24 7.63
N GLN A 328 -8.71 36.23 6.62
CA GLN A 328 -9.04 35.68 5.29
C GLN A 328 -8.52 34.25 5.17
N GLY A 329 -9.42 33.29 5.01
CA GLY A 329 -9.03 31.93 4.65
C GLY A 329 -8.36 31.92 3.28
N TRP A 330 -7.17 31.33 3.18
CA TRP A 330 -6.47 31.19 1.90
C TRP A 330 -7.06 30.02 1.11
N ASN A 331 -7.17 30.20 -0.21
CA ASN A 331 -7.60 29.12 -1.08
C ASN A 331 -6.45 28.12 -1.26
N SER A 332 -6.56 26.94 -0.64
CA SER A 332 -5.53 25.91 -0.75
C SER A 332 -5.23 25.48 -2.18
N SER A 333 -6.21 25.53 -3.09
CA SER A 333 -5.98 25.19 -4.50
C SER A 333 -5.05 26.19 -5.20
N SER A 334 -5.16 27.49 -4.90
CA SER A 334 -4.28 28.53 -5.47
C SER A 334 -2.85 28.40 -4.96
N PHE A 335 -2.71 28.18 -3.65
CA PHE A 335 -1.40 27.96 -3.02
C PHE A 335 -0.65 26.79 -3.64
N PHE A 336 -1.31 25.63 -3.77
CA PHE A 336 -0.66 24.46 -4.35
C PHE A 336 -0.40 24.63 -5.85
N ALA A 337 -1.26 25.34 -6.58
CA ALA A 337 -1.03 25.64 -7.99
C ALA A 337 0.23 26.50 -8.18
N GLU A 338 0.36 27.60 -7.45
CA GLU A 338 1.51 28.50 -7.55
C GLU A 338 2.81 27.84 -7.03
N LEU A 339 2.72 27.01 -5.99
CA LEU A 339 3.86 26.22 -5.53
C LEU A 339 4.32 25.21 -6.59
N VAL A 340 3.39 24.59 -7.32
CA VAL A 340 3.72 23.69 -8.45
C VAL A 340 4.37 24.49 -9.58
N ASP A 341 3.87 25.68 -9.90
CA ASP A 341 4.43 26.56 -10.92
C ASP A 341 5.89 26.95 -10.60
N LEU A 342 6.18 27.34 -9.35
CA LEU A 342 7.56 27.60 -8.90
C LEU A 342 8.46 26.35 -9.05
N ARG A 343 7.97 25.16 -8.68
CA ARG A 343 8.70 23.89 -8.83
C ARG A 343 8.95 23.53 -10.29
N GLN A 344 7.99 23.80 -11.17
CA GLN A 344 8.12 23.57 -12.62
C GLN A 344 9.15 24.49 -13.24
N LEU A 345 9.15 25.78 -12.89
CA LEU A 345 10.13 26.75 -13.36
C LEU A 345 11.57 26.37 -12.94
N CYS A 346 11.75 25.84 -11.73
CA CYS A 346 13.03 25.30 -11.27
C CYS A 346 13.54 24.09 -12.07
N ASN A 347 12.64 23.36 -12.75
CA ASN A 347 13.02 22.22 -13.58
C ASN A 347 13.29 22.66 -15.02
N HIS A 348 12.32 23.31 -15.67
CA HIS A 348 12.47 23.83 -17.03
C HIS A 348 11.33 24.83 -17.36
N PRO A 349 11.61 25.97 -18.02
CA PRO A 349 10.60 26.98 -18.33
C PRO A 349 9.42 26.47 -19.17
N ALA A 350 9.68 25.58 -20.13
CA ALA A 350 8.64 24.97 -20.96
C ALA A 350 7.59 24.16 -20.18
N LEU A 351 7.82 23.81 -18.91
CA LEU A 351 6.81 23.16 -18.07
C LEU A 351 5.67 24.10 -17.67
N MET A 352 5.92 25.41 -17.66
CA MET A 352 4.93 26.44 -17.34
C MET A 352 3.85 26.61 -18.42
N GLU A 353 4.15 26.19 -19.67
CA GLU A 353 3.19 26.30 -20.76
C GLU A 353 2.12 25.22 -20.65
N LYS A 354 0.88 25.63 -20.38
CA LYS A 354 -0.31 24.76 -20.36
C LYS A 354 -0.77 24.49 -21.81
N GLY A 355 -0.06 23.62 -22.54
CA GLY A 355 -0.39 23.24 -23.93
C GLY A 355 0.73 22.54 -24.71
N VAL A 356 0.49 22.21 -25.98
CA VAL A 356 1.55 21.82 -26.93
C VAL A 356 2.36 23.09 -27.21
N GLY A 357 3.56 23.17 -26.62
CA GLY A 357 4.33 24.41 -26.52
C GLY A 357 4.62 25.04 -27.88
N THR A 358 4.41 26.36 -27.96
CA THR A 358 4.68 27.19 -29.14
C THR A 358 6.02 27.91 -29.06
N GLY A 359 6.73 27.85 -27.93
CA GLY A 359 8.06 28.41 -27.74
C GLY A 359 9.20 27.49 -28.20
N LYS A 360 10.23 28.06 -28.83
CA LYS A 360 11.51 27.39 -29.13
C LYS A 360 12.38 27.29 -27.85
N TYR A 361 11.93 26.53 -26.86
CA TYR A 361 12.76 26.27 -25.68
C TYR A 361 13.85 25.25 -25.98
N SER A 362 14.99 25.39 -25.32
CA SER A 362 16.11 24.46 -25.42
C SER A 362 16.37 23.83 -24.07
N TRP A 363 16.73 22.54 -24.06
CA TRP A 363 17.13 21.83 -22.84
C TRP A 363 18.24 22.58 -22.06
N ALA A 364 19.05 23.39 -22.75
CA ALA A 364 20.14 24.18 -22.19
C ALA A 364 19.67 25.33 -21.26
N GLU A 365 18.37 25.64 -21.27
CA GLU A 365 17.73 26.63 -20.40
C GLU A 365 17.51 26.09 -18.98
N SER A 366 17.51 24.76 -18.79
CA SER A 366 17.49 24.15 -17.47
C SER A 366 18.90 23.98 -16.90
N SER A 367 19.17 24.63 -15.77
CA SER A 367 20.41 24.40 -15.02
C SER A 367 20.58 22.93 -14.60
N LYS A 368 19.47 22.23 -14.30
CA LYS A 368 19.47 20.81 -13.92
C LYS A 368 19.86 19.91 -15.08
N ILE A 369 19.27 20.10 -16.26
CA ILE A 369 19.63 19.29 -17.44
C ILE A 369 21.07 19.57 -17.86
N VAL A 370 21.49 20.84 -17.85
CA VAL A 370 22.87 21.21 -18.19
C VAL A 370 23.88 20.53 -17.28
N HIS A 371 23.65 20.58 -15.96
CA HIS A 371 24.50 19.91 -14.99
C HIS A 371 24.51 18.40 -15.19
N LEU A 372 23.34 17.77 -15.34
CA LEU A 372 23.22 16.33 -15.62
C LEU A 372 23.99 15.93 -16.89
N MET A 373 23.88 16.71 -17.97
CA MET A 373 24.59 16.44 -19.22
C MET A 373 26.11 16.59 -19.08
N GLN A 374 26.59 17.51 -18.26
CA GLN A 374 28.02 17.65 -17.95
C GLN A 374 28.54 16.42 -17.20
N ASP A 375 27.81 15.98 -16.17
CA ASP A 375 28.16 14.80 -15.39
C ASP A 375 28.16 13.53 -16.25
N LEU A 376 27.10 13.28 -17.01
CA LEU A 376 27.03 12.12 -17.90
C LEU A 376 28.17 12.11 -18.93
N LYS A 377 28.52 13.26 -19.50
CA LYS A 377 29.68 13.38 -20.41
C LYS A 377 31.00 13.10 -19.69
N SER A 378 31.14 13.55 -18.44
CA SER A 378 32.32 13.24 -17.61
C SER A 378 32.44 11.74 -17.37
N PHE A 379 31.34 11.08 -16.99
CA PHE A 379 31.31 9.63 -16.77
C PHE A 379 31.59 8.84 -18.05
N LEU A 380 31.03 9.23 -19.20
CA LEU A 380 31.31 8.58 -20.47
C LEU A 380 32.79 8.66 -20.87
N ARG A 381 33.47 9.79 -20.58
CA ARG A 381 34.89 9.98 -20.85
C ARG A 381 35.79 9.13 -19.95
N SER A 382 35.32 8.76 -18.76
CA SER A 382 36.09 7.92 -17.83
C SER A 382 36.32 6.48 -18.34
N GLY A 383 35.59 6.04 -19.37
CA GLY A 383 35.70 4.70 -19.95
C GLY A 383 35.09 3.59 -19.09
N VAL A 384 34.57 3.91 -17.90
CA VAL A 384 33.88 2.96 -17.01
C VAL A 384 32.39 2.93 -17.35
N GLN A 385 31.83 1.73 -17.47
CA GLN A 385 30.41 1.55 -17.80
C GLN A 385 29.54 1.76 -16.55
N PHE A 386 29.12 3.00 -16.31
CA PHE A 386 28.15 3.33 -15.27
C PHE A 386 26.70 3.20 -15.79
N ARG A 387 25.80 2.74 -14.92
CA ARG A 387 24.35 2.80 -15.14
C ARG A 387 23.78 3.92 -14.27
N ALA A 388 23.12 4.88 -14.89
CA ALA A 388 22.42 5.95 -14.20
C ALA A 388 20.90 5.73 -14.28
N VAL A 389 20.19 6.09 -13.22
CA VAL A 389 18.72 6.11 -13.19
C VAL A 389 18.29 7.52 -12.83
N ILE A 390 17.42 8.10 -13.66
CA ILE A 390 16.93 9.47 -13.49
C ILE A 390 15.47 9.40 -13.03
N PHE A 391 15.15 10.11 -11.97
CA PHE A 391 13.80 10.22 -11.44
C PHE A 391 13.30 11.66 -11.60
N SER A 392 12.05 11.82 -12.02
CA SER A 392 11.37 13.11 -12.11
C SER A 392 9.90 12.93 -11.75
N GLU A 393 9.34 13.90 -11.04
CA GLU A 393 7.90 13.96 -10.75
C GLU A 393 7.08 14.44 -11.95
N PHE A 394 7.70 15.13 -12.92
CA PHE A 394 7.03 15.66 -14.09
C PHE A 394 7.39 14.86 -15.34
N LYS A 395 6.39 14.17 -15.92
CA LYS A 395 6.57 13.37 -17.15
C LYS A 395 7.13 14.20 -18.31
N ARG A 396 6.60 15.40 -18.54
CA ARG A 396 7.09 16.32 -19.59
C ARG A 396 8.57 16.69 -19.43
N PHE A 397 9.10 16.68 -18.21
CA PHE A 397 10.52 16.96 -17.99
C PHE A 397 11.43 15.80 -18.41
N LEU A 398 10.92 14.56 -18.40
CA LEU A 398 11.65 13.39 -18.92
C LEU A 398 11.56 13.28 -20.45
N GLU A 399 10.56 13.93 -21.06
CA GLU A 399 10.39 13.98 -22.52
C GLU A 399 11.30 15.04 -23.18
N MET A 400 11.83 15.98 -22.39
CA MET A 400 12.84 16.98 -22.79
C MET A 400 14.24 16.39 -22.73
#